data_AF-A0A3S0EQQ9-F1
#
_entry.id   AF-A0A3S0EQQ9-F1
#
_cell.length_a   1.000
_cell.length_b   1.000
_cell.length_c   1.000
_cell.angle_alpha   90.00
_cell.angle_beta   90.00
_cell.angle_gamma   90.00
#
_symmetry.space_group_name_H-M   'P 1'
#
loop_
_entity.id
_entity.type
_entity.pdbx_description
1 polymer ?
#
loop_
_entity_poly.entity_id
_entity_poly.type
_entity_poly.pdbx_seq_one_letter_code
_entity_poly.pdbx_strand_id
1 'polypeptide(L)' 'MTGIAGLSGLTLGHFLTLGAMLFALSVIGIFLNRKNLIVLLMAIELMLLAVNLNFVAFSH' A
#
# COMPACT_ATOMS: atom_id res chain seq x y z
N MET A 1 -7.84 -28.05 -22.86
CA MET A 1 -9.02 -27.36 -23.43
C MET A 1 -10.03 -27.32 -22.30
N THR A 2 -10.07 -26.34 -21.39
CA THR A 2 -9.89 -24.87 -21.42
C THR A 2 -8.77 -24.47 -20.43
N GLY A 3 -7.82 -23.57 -20.69
CA GLY A 3 -7.97 -22.20 -21.18
C GLY A 3 -8.42 -21.29 -20.04
N ILE A 4 -7.50 -20.47 -19.48
CA ILE A 4 -7.71 -19.32 -18.57
C ILE A 4 -8.12 -19.52 -17.08
N ALA A 5 -7.34 -20.28 -16.30
CA ALA A 5 -7.34 -20.20 -14.82
C ALA A 5 -6.42 -19.10 -14.24
N GLY A 6 -6.14 -18.03 -15.01
CA GLY A 6 -5.40 -16.85 -14.55
C GLY A 6 -6.28 -15.75 -13.93
N LEU A 7 -7.57 -16.03 -13.70
CA LEU A 7 -8.53 -15.15 -13.02
C LEU A 7 -8.92 -15.74 -11.65
N SER A 8 -7.96 -16.26 -10.88
CA SER A 8 -8.21 -16.57 -9.47
C SER A 8 -8.46 -15.26 -8.74
N GLY A 9 -9.71 -15.05 -8.30
CA GLY A 9 -10.26 -13.79 -7.79
C GLY A 9 -9.36 -13.05 -6.81
N LEU A 10 -9.53 -11.74 -6.73
CA LEU A 10 -8.79 -10.83 -5.85
C LEU A 10 -8.68 -11.40 -4.43
N THR A 11 -7.56 -12.09 -4.17
CA THR A 11 -7.27 -12.71 -2.89
C THR A 11 -6.71 -11.67 -1.93
N LEU A 12 -6.83 -11.93 -0.63
CA LEU A 12 -6.27 -11.11 0.45
C LEU A 12 -4.81 -10.69 0.18
N GLY A 13 -4.02 -11.59 -0.43
CA GLY A 13 -2.62 -11.34 -0.78
C GLY A 13 -2.40 -10.15 -1.72
N HIS A 14 -3.31 -9.88 -2.66
CA HIS A 14 -3.19 -8.72 -3.56
C HIS A 14 -3.35 -7.40 -2.82
N PHE A 15 -4.34 -7.31 -1.93
CA PHE A 15 -4.57 -6.12 -1.09
C PHE A 15 -3.40 -5.88 -0.14
N LEU A 16 -2.87 -6.94 0.46
CA LEU A 16 -1.70 -6.87 1.34
C LEU A 16 -0.44 -6.41 0.60
N THR A 17 -0.24 -6.91 -0.63
CA THR A 17 0.89 -6.52 -1.46
C THR A 17 0.77 -5.05 -1.86
N LEU A 18 -0.43 -4.58 -2.22
CA LEU A 18 -0.70 -3.17 -2.52
C LEU A 18 -0.41 -2.28 -1.31
N GLY A 19 -0.92 -2.64 -0.13
CA GLY A 19 -0.65 -1.92 1.12
C GLY A 19 0.85 -1.87 1.46
N ALA A 20 1.56 -2.99 1.26
CA ALA A 20 3.02 -3.04 1.46
C ALA A 20 3.79 -2.14 0.47
N MET A 21 3.39 -2.11 -0.81
CA MET A 21 4.01 -1.22 -1.81
C MET A 21 3.79 0.25 -1.45
N LEU A 22 2.57 0.63 -1.08
CA LEU A 22 2.24 1.99 -0.66
C LEU A 22 3.03 2.40 0.59
N PHE A 23 3.14 1.50 1.58
CA PHE A 23 3.94 1.76 2.77
C PHE A 23 5.43 1.98 2.44
N ALA A 24 6.00 1.16 1.56
CA ALA A 24 7.39 1.32 1.12
C ALA A 24 7.62 2.66 0.40
N LEU A 25 6.68 3.10 -0.45
CA LEU A 25 6.73 4.40 -1.11
C LEU A 25 6.68 5.55 -0.10
N SER A 26 5.82 5.46 0.93
CA SER A 26 5.76 6.45 2.01
C SER A 26 7.11 6.57 2.73
N VAL A 27 7.76 5.45 3.06
CA VAL A 27 9.07 5.44 3.70
C VAL A 27 10.13 6.09 2.82
N ILE A 28 10.13 5.80 1.52
CA ILE A 28 11.03 6.45 0.55
C ILE A 28 10.77 7.96 0.51
N GLY A 29 9.50 8.39 0.51
CA GLY A 29 9.11 9.80 0.55
C GLY A 29 9.63 10.56 1.77
N ILE A 30 9.63 9.92 2.95
CA ILE A 30 10.21 10.47 4.19
C ILE A 30 11.73 10.64 4.08
N PHE A 31 12.42 9.73 3.38
CA PHE A 31 13.88 9.79 3.23
C PHE A 31 14.36 10.78 2.18
N LEU A 32 13.64 10.92 1.07
CA LEU A 32 14.04 11.80 -0.03
C LEU A 32 13.99 13.28 0.36
N ASN A 33 13.02 13.70 1.18
CA ASN A 33 12.72 15.13 1.32
C ASN A 33 12.53 15.59 2.78
N ARG A 34 13.59 15.41 3.58
CA ARG A 34 13.63 15.75 5.02
C ARG A 34 13.48 17.25 5.34
N LYS A 35 13.72 18.13 4.36
CA LYS A 35 13.70 19.60 4.57
C LYS A 35 12.32 20.23 4.38
N ASN A 36 11.41 19.56 3.67
CA ASN A 36 10.06 20.10 3.43
C ASN A 36 9.06 19.37 4.32
N LEU A 37 8.62 20.05 5.38
CA LEU A 37 7.64 19.51 6.33
C LEU A 37 6.32 19.12 5.64
N ILE A 38 5.92 19.83 4.58
CA ILE A 38 4.71 19.49 3.80
C ILE A 38 4.83 18.10 3.16
N VAL A 39 6.00 17.78 2.59
CA VAL A 39 6.24 16.47 1.96
C VAL A 39 6.33 15.38 3.02
N LEU A 40 6.89 15.70 4.19
CA LEU A 40 6.91 14.79 5.33
C LEU A 40 5.49 14.47 5.82
N LEU A 41 4.64 15.49 5.98
CA LEU A 41 3.24 15.32 6.40
C LEU A 41 2.44 14.52 5.36
N MET A 42 2.61 14.79 4.06
CA MET A 42 1.98 14.02 2.99
C MET A 42 2.44 12.55 2.99
N ALA A 43 3.72 12.28 3.23
CA ALA A 43 4.22 10.91 3.34
C ALA A 43 3.66 10.17 4.57
N ILE A 44 3.40 10.90 5.68
CA ILE A 44 2.72 10.35 6.86
C ILE A 44 1.25 10.04 6.55
N GLU A 45 0.52 10.92 5.86
CA GLU A 45 -0.85 10.63 5.41
C GLU A 45 -0.89 9.39 4.50
N LEU A 46 0.05 9.28 3.56
CA LEU A 46 0.19 8.11 2.68
C LEU A 46 0.50 6.84 3.48
N MET A 47 1.34 6.93 4.52
CA MET A 47 1.66 5.83 5.43
C MET A 47 0.43 5.36 6.22
N LEU A 48 -0.36 6.31 6.76
CA LEU A 48 -1.58 6.01 7.51
C LEU A 48 -2.65 5.38 6.60
N LEU A 49 -2.75 5.82 5.35
CA LEU A 49 -3.64 5.21 4.35
C LEU A 49 -3.26 3.75 4.05
N ALA A 50 -1.96 3.48 3.84
CA ALA A 50 -1.48 2.12 3.56
C ALA A 50 -1.76 1.15 4.72
N VAL A 51 -1.55 1.58 5.96
CA VAL A 51 -1.87 0.78 7.16
C VAL A 51 -3.37 0.56 7.30
N ASN A 52 -4.20 1.57 7.01
CA ASN A 52 -5.65 1.42 7.02
C ASN A 52 -6.14 0.42 5.97
N LEU A 53 -5.57 0.43 4.75
CA LEU A 53 -5.89 -0.55 3.72
C LEU A 53 -5.54 -1.98 4.16
N ASN A 54 -4.40 -2.18 4.82
CA ASN A 54 -4.05 -3.48 5.40
C ASN A 54 -5.02 -3.91 6.51
N PHE A 55 -5.44 -2.99 7.37
CA PHE A 55 -6.44 -3.27 8.41
C PHE A 55 -7.80 -3.67 7.83
N VAL A 56 -8.29 -2.94 6.82
CA VAL A 56 -9.54 -3.25 6.13
C VAL A 56 -9.44 -4.60 5.42
N ALA A 57 -8.31 -4.87 4.77
CA ALA A 57 -8.06 -6.16 4.11
C ALA A 57 -8.11 -7.32 5.12
N PHE A 58 -7.57 -7.18 6.33
CA PHE A 58 -7.67 -8.21 7.37
C PHE A 58 -9.05 -8.30 8.03
N SER A 59 -9.90 -7.30 7.86
CA SER A 59 -11.25 -7.26 8.44
C SER A 59 -12.32 -7.98 7.61
N HIS A 60 -11.99 -8.43 6.39
CA HIS A 60 -12.88 -9.15 5.47
C HIS A 60 -12.36 -10.57 5.19
#